data_AF-A0A9D4K1S3-F1
#
_entry.id   AF-A0A9D4K1S3-F1
#
_cell.length_a   1.000
_cell.length_b   1.000
_cell.length_c   1.000
_cell.angle_alpha   90.00
_cell.angle_beta   90.00
_cell.angle_gamma   90.00
#
_symmetry.space_group_name_H-M   'P 1'
#
loop_
_entity.id
_entity.type
_entity.pdbx_description
1 polymer ?
#
loop_
_entity_poly.entity_id
_entity_poly.type
_entity_poly.pdbx_seq_one_letter_code
_entity_poly.pdbx_strand_id
1 'polypeptide(L)' 'MVTTFVWIDTNECATNPCKNGATCNNLANKYTCTCTGGWQGTNCDQGKFSL' A
#
# COMPACT_ATOMS: atom_id res chain seq x y z
N MET A 1 29.87 14.97 -13.81
CA MET A 1 29.72 14.30 -12.50
C MET A 1 28.63 15.05 -11.73
N VAL A 2 27.37 14.64 -11.84
CA VAL A 2 26.28 15.29 -11.08
C VAL A 2 25.79 14.32 -10.02
N THR A 3 25.89 14.73 -8.77
CA THR A 3 25.76 13.91 -7.55
C THR A 3 24.31 13.73 -7.06
N THR A 4 23.30 13.93 -7.91
CA THR A 4 21.91 14.15 -7.48
C THR A 4 20.92 13.15 -8.10
N PHE A 5 20.97 11.89 -7.66
CA PHE A 5 19.81 10.98 -7.74
C PHE A 5 18.75 11.47 -6.74
N VAL A 6 17.89 12.39 -7.15
CA VAL A 6 16.64 12.65 -6.44
C VAL A 6 15.72 11.49 -6.80
N TRP A 7 15.61 10.51 -5.91
CA TRP A 7 14.57 9.49 -5.96
C TRP A 7 13.24 10.20 -5.71
N ILE A 8 12.56 10.62 -6.78
CA ILE A 8 11.20 11.13 -6.67
C ILE A 8 10.33 9.93 -6.33
N ASP A 9 10.12 9.74 -5.03
CA ASP A 9 9.18 8.75 -4.54
C ASP A 9 7.76 9.17 -4.93
N THR A 10 7.09 8.32 -5.67
CA THR A 10 5.67 8.54 -6.02
C THR A 10 4.84 8.12 -4.82
N ASN A 11 3.86 8.92 -4.42
CA ASN A 11 2.96 8.50 -3.36
C ASN A 11 1.91 7.53 -3.92
N GLU A 12 2.18 6.22 -3.90
CA GLU A 12 1.23 5.22 -4.40
C GLU A 12 -0.05 5.14 -3.56
N CYS A 13 -0.02 5.63 -2.31
CA CYS A 13 -1.20 5.72 -1.46
C CYS A 13 -2.20 6.81 -1.91
N ALA A 14 -1.80 7.74 -2.79
CA ALA A 14 -2.68 8.82 -3.25
C ALA A 14 -3.94 8.34 -3.99
N THR A 15 -3.94 7.12 -4.53
CA THR A 15 -5.10 6.50 -5.20
C THR A 15 -6.00 5.70 -4.26
N ASN A 16 -5.68 5.67 -2.95
CA ASN A 16 -6.35 4.88 -1.93
C ASN A 16 -6.54 3.40 -2.35
N PRO A 17 -5.43 2.66 -2.59
CA PRO A 17 -5.49 1.29 -3.08
C PRO A 17 -6.03 0.31 -2.01
N CYS A 18 -5.76 0.56 -0.72
CA CYS A 18 -6.18 -0.29 0.39
C CYS A 18 -7.68 -0.18 0.67
N LYS A 19 -8.33 -1.32 0.88
CA LYS A 19 -9.78 -1.45 1.11
C LYS A 19 -10.11 -1.84 2.55
N ASN A 20 -11.40 -1.80 2.88
CA ASN A 20 -11.94 -2.33 4.13
C ASN A 20 -11.31 -1.75 5.41
N GLY A 21 -11.01 -0.45 5.39
CA GLY A 21 -10.44 0.27 6.53
C GLY A 21 -8.96 -0.02 6.79
N ALA A 22 -8.27 -0.63 5.83
CA ALA A 22 -6.82 -0.86 5.92
C ALA A 22 -6.01 0.44 5.78
N THR A 23 -4.88 0.48 6.48
CA THR A 23 -3.94 1.61 6.41
C THR A 23 -2.98 1.44 5.24
N CYS A 24 -2.86 2.46 4.39
CA CYS A 24 -1.86 2.48 3.31
C CYS A 24 -0.53 3.02 3.80
N ASN A 25 0.55 2.30 3.52
CA ASN A 25 1.92 2.70 3.82
C ASN A 25 2.66 2.94 2.50
N ASN A 26 3.08 4.18 2.27
CA ASN A 26 3.88 4.57 1.11
C ASN A 26 5.35 4.21 1.35
N LEU A 27 6.01 3.60 0.37
CA LEU A 27 7.40 3.16 0.42
C LEU A 27 8.07 3.50 -0.92
N ALA A 28 9.41 3.40 -0.96
CA ALA A 28 10.19 3.63 -2.18
C ALA A 28 9.65 2.85 -3.40
N ASN A 29 8.96 3.55 -4.31
CA ASN A 29 8.32 3.01 -5.53
C ASN A 29 7.28 1.89 -5.31
N LYS A 30 6.65 1.83 -4.13
CA LYS A 30 5.63 0.80 -3.82
C LYS A 30 4.79 1.20 -2.62
N TYR A 31 3.64 0.55 -2.47
CA TYR A 31 2.86 0.62 -1.24
C TYR A 31 2.69 -0.75 -0.58
N THR A 32 2.34 -0.72 0.71
CA THR A 32 1.80 -1.89 1.43
C THR A 32 0.54 -1.51 2.18
N CYS A 33 -0.40 -2.44 2.30
CA CYS A 33 -1.61 -2.25 3.09
C CYS A 33 -1.54 -3.04 4.41
N THR A 34 -1.76 -2.35 5.53
CA THR A 34 -1.95 -2.98 6.83
C THR A 34 -3.43 -3.32 6.98
N CYS A 35 -3.77 -4.59 6.74
CA CYS A 35 -5.15 -5.04 6.79
C CYS A 35 -5.72 -5.07 8.20
N THR A 36 -7.00 -4.70 8.31
CA THR A 36 -7.82 -4.88 9.51
C THR A 36 -8.13 -6.37 9.72
N GLY A 37 -8.57 -6.72 10.94
CA GLY A 37 -8.97 -8.09 11.27
C GLY A 37 -10.02 -8.61 10.30
N GLY A 38 -9.80 -9.79 9.72
CA GLY A 38 -10.71 -10.41 8.77
C GLY A 38 -10.45 -10.13 7.28
N TRP A 39 -9.44 -9.33 6.94
CA TRP A 39 -9.08 -9.05 5.54
C TRP A 39 -7.63 -9.43 5.20
N GLN A 40 -7.40 -9.84 3.95
CA GLN A 40 -6.13 -10.23 3.34
C GLN A 40 -6.06 -9.77 1.87
N GLY A 41 -4.95 -10.12 1.21
CA GLY A 41 -4.64 -9.65 -0.14
C GLY A 41 -3.82 -8.37 -0.12
N THR A 42 -3.15 -8.05 -1.24
CA THR A 42 -2.32 -6.84 -1.38
C THR A 42 -3.08 -5.57 -1.05
N ASN A 43 -4.38 -5.54 -1.34
CA ASN A 43 -5.25 -4.39 -1.17
C ASN A 43 -6.23 -4.57 0.00
N CYS A 44 -6.08 -5.63 0.81
CA CYS A 44 -6.99 -5.98 1.90
C CYS A 44 -8.46 -6.12 1.45
N ASP A 45 -8.66 -6.61 0.23
CA ASP A 45 -9.94 -6.78 -0.46
C ASP A 45 -10.52 -8.19 -0.35
N GLN A 46 -9.73 -9.14 0.15
CA GLN A 46 -10.13 -10.54 0.30
C GLN A 46 -10.50 -10.84 1.75
N GLY A 47 -11.68 -11.41 1.99
CA GLY A 47 -12.06 -11.89 3.31
C GLY A 47 -11.18 -13.07 3.75
N LYS A 48 -10.61 -13.01 4.96
CA LYS A 48 -9.92 -14.13 5.63
C LYS A 48 -10.89 -15.20 6.14
N PHE A 49 -12.17 -14.85 6.24
CA PHE A 49 -13.24 -15.72 6.73
C PHE A 49 -14.10 -16.31 5.61
N SER A 50 -13.68 -16.13 4.35
CA SER A 50 -14.30 -16.80 3.20
C SER A 50 -13.95 -18.30 3.27
N LEU A 51 -14.75 -19.06 4.04
CA LEU A 51 -14.96 -20.48 3.82
C LEU A 51 -15.91 -20.65 2.62
#